data_AF-A0A8T6MFE1-F1
#
_entry.id   AF-A0A8T6MFE1-F1
#
_cell.length_a   1.000
_cell.length_b   1.000
_cell.length_c   1.000
_cell.angle_alpha   90.00
_cell.angle_beta   90.00
_cell.angle_gamma   90.00
#
_symmetry.space_group_name_H-M   'P 1'
#
loop_
_entity.id
_entity.type
_entity.pdbx_description
1 polymer ?
#
loop_
_entity_poly.entity_id
_entity_poly.type
_entity_poly.pdbx_seq_one_letter_code
_entity_poly.pdbx_strand_id
1 'polypeptide(L)'
;MSPIETIKKLPIYIKAFVAVITFLITIGGVIFAAEDRYVTTDEVAQSLSLLNQKLSYDIKDVKLSLIHKELEYTNKTYYKIKDRLILHPDDPELLLEFNEIKEKRKQLKEELNK
;
A
#
# COMPACT_ATOMS: atom_id res chain seq x y z
N MET A 1 -16.81 16.76 51.86
CA MET A 1 -17.99 17.48 51.33
C MET A 1 -18.09 17.21 49.84
N SER A 2 -19.27 16.81 49.33
CA SER A 2 -19.45 16.54 47.90
C SER A 2 -19.57 17.86 47.11
N PRO A 3 -18.87 18.03 45.97
CA PRO A 3 -18.92 19.25 45.15
C PRO A 3 -20.35 19.67 44.76
N ILE A 4 -21.26 18.70 44.64
CA ILE A 4 -22.67 18.91 44.28
C ILE A 4 -23.43 19.65 45.39
N GLU A 5 -23.11 19.38 46.66
CA GLU A 5 -23.77 20.03 47.80
C GLU A 5 -23.36 21.50 47.95
N THR A 6 -22.11 21.81 47.60
CA THR A 6 -21.58 23.18 47.59
C THR A 6 -22.28 24.03 46.51
N ILE A 7 -22.49 23.46 45.32
CA ILE A 7 -23.18 24.15 44.21
C ILE A 7 -24.64 24.43 44.57
N LYS A 8 -25.32 23.51 45.26
CA LYS A 8 -26.72 23.70 45.68
C LYS A 8 -26.92 24.88 46.64
N LYS A 9 -25.91 25.24 47.44
CA LYS A 9 -25.97 26.37 48.38
C LYS A 9 -25.63 27.73 47.76
N LEU A 10 -25.24 27.77 46.47
CA LEU A 10 -24.90 29.03 45.82
C LEU A 10 -26.14 29.87 45.46
N PRO A 11 -26.02 31.21 45.47
CA PRO A 11 -27.04 32.11 44.97
C PRO A 11 -27.41 31.83 43.50
N ILE A 12 -28.67 32.09 43.14
CA ILE A 12 -29.26 31.76 41.83
C ILE A 12 -28.45 32.39 40.67
N TYR A 13 -27.96 33.62 40.83
CA TYR A 13 -27.17 34.31 39.81
C TYR A 13 -25.84 33.61 39.50
N ILE A 14 -25.19 33.01 40.51
CA ILE A 14 -23.93 32.27 40.33
C ILE A 14 -24.21 30.94 39.61
N LYS A 15 -25.31 30.26 39.96
CA LYS A 15 -25.73 29.02 39.27
C LYS A 15 -26.04 29.27 37.80
N ALA A 16 -26.76 30.36 37.50
CA ALA A 16 -27.07 30.76 36.13
C ALA A 16 -25.79 31.09 35.34
N PHE A 17 -24.86 31.82 35.93
CA PHE A 17 -23.57 32.15 35.31
C PHE A 17 -22.73 30.90 34.98
N VAL A 18 -22.63 29.95 35.92
CA VAL A 18 -21.94 28.68 35.69
C VAL A 18 -22.62 27.90 34.56
N ALA A 19 -23.95 27.82 34.55
CA ALA A 19 -24.69 27.14 33.49
C ALA A 19 -24.46 27.77 32.11
N VAL A 20 -24.44 29.10 32.01
CA VAL A 20 -24.16 29.82 30.75
C VAL A 20 -22.74 29.55 30.27
N ILE A 21 -21.74 29.60 31.16
CA ILE A 21 -20.35 29.28 30.80
C ILE A 21 -20.23 27.83 30.33
N THR A 22 -20.82 26.88 31.06
CA THR A 22 -20.80 25.47 30.66
C THR A 22 -21.47 25.27 29.30
N PHE A 23 -22.58 25.95 29.04
CA PHE A 23 -23.26 25.89 27.75
C PHE A 23 -22.41 26.47 26.60
N LEU A 24 -21.76 27.62 26.82
CA LEU A 24 -20.85 28.22 25.84
C LEU A 24 -19.63 27.34 25.57
N ILE A 25 -19.05 26.73 26.60
CA ILE A 25 -17.93 25.77 26.46
C ILE A 25 -18.39 24.52 25.71
N THR A 26 -19.60 24.03 25.98
CA THR A 26 -20.14 22.85 25.30
C THR A 26 -20.36 23.15 23.81
N ILE A 27 -20.93 24.31 23.47
CA ILE A 27 -21.10 24.70 22.07
C ILE A 27 -19.75 24.91 21.39
N GLY A 28 -18.83 25.67 22.01
CA GLY A 28 -17.50 25.91 21.45
C GLY A 28 -16.70 24.62 21.26
N GLY A 29 -16.78 23.69 22.23
CA GLY A 29 -16.16 22.37 22.15
C GLY A 29 -16.79 21.48 21.08
N VAL A 30 -18.11 21.56 20.86
CA VAL A 30 -18.79 20.84 19.77
C VAL A 30 -18.42 21.41 18.41
N ILE A 31 -18.26 22.73 18.27
CA ILE A 31 -17.80 23.36 17.01
C ILE A 31 -16.35 22.95 16.70
N PHE A 32 -15.45 23.01 17.69
CA PHE A 32 -14.05 22.60 17.52
C PHE A 32 -13.90 21.10 17.23
N ALA A 33 -14.68 20.25 17.93
CA ALA A 33 -14.71 18.81 17.68
C ALA A 33 -15.40 18.44 16.36
N ALA A 34 -16.22 19.33 15.80
CA ALA A 34 -16.78 19.18 14.47
C ALA A 34 -15.72 19.54 13.41
N GLU A 35 -15.03 20.67 13.53
CA GLU A 35 -13.95 21.09 12.61
C GLU A 35 -12.83 20.03 12.49
N ASP A 36 -12.41 19.41 13.60
CA ASP A 36 -11.38 18.35 13.60
C ASP A 36 -11.86 17.03 12.95
N ARG A 37 -13.18 16.80 12.85
CA ARG A 37 -13.76 15.64 12.13
C ARG A 37 -13.91 15.89 10.63
N TYR A 38 -13.71 17.12 10.17
CA TYR A 38 -13.74 17.50 8.75
C TYR A 38 -12.34 17.58 8.12
N VAL A 39 -11.30 16.97 8.72
CA VAL A 39 -10.17 16.46 7.90
C VAL A 39 -10.77 15.33 7.08
N THR A 40 -11.24 15.74 5.92
CA THR A 40 -12.26 15.07 5.13
C THR A 40 -11.84 13.64 4.81
N THR A 41 -12.76 12.69 4.99
CA THR A 41 -12.62 11.31 4.47
C THR A 41 -12.18 11.27 3.01
N ASP A 42 -12.46 12.33 2.24
CA ASP A 42 -12.02 12.52 0.87
C ASP A 42 -10.51 12.86 0.74
N GLU A 43 -9.94 13.70 1.60
CA GLU A 43 -8.48 13.97 1.64
C GLU A 43 -7.69 12.73 2.07
N VAL A 44 -8.23 11.94 3.01
CA VAL A 44 -7.64 10.66 3.40
C VAL A 44 -7.74 9.63 2.27
N ALA A 45 -8.87 9.57 1.56
CA ALA A 45 -9.04 8.70 0.40
C ALA A 45 -8.14 9.11 -0.77
N GLN A 46 -7.97 10.41 -1.03
CA GLN A 46 -7.06 10.92 -2.06
C GLN A 46 -5.60 10.64 -1.74
N SER A 47 -5.17 10.85 -0.50
CA SER A 47 -3.80 10.55 -0.07
C SER A 47 -3.50 9.05 -0.11
N LEU A 48 -4.45 8.19 0.29
CA LEU A 48 -4.37 6.74 0.11
C LEU A 48 -4.33 6.33 -1.36
N SER A 49 -5.11 6.99 -2.23
CA SER A 49 -5.09 6.75 -3.67
C SER A 49 -3.74 7.10 -4.30
N LEU A 50 -3.17 8.25 -3.94
CA LEU A 50 -1.84 8.69 -4.36
C LEU A 50 -0.74 7.74 -3.86
N LEU A 51 -0.82 7.30 -2.60
CA LEU A 51 0.10 6.32 -2.03
C LEU A 51 0.00 4.97 -2.77
N ASN A 52 -1.22 4.52 -3.06
CA ASN A 52 -1.47 3.26 -3.74
C ASN A 52 -1.00 3.29 -5.21
N GLN A 53 -1.17 4.42 -5.91
CA GLN A 53 -0.58 4.63 -7.23
C GLN A 53 0.94 4.55 -7.18
N LYS A 54 1.58 5.26 -6.24
CA LYS A 54 3.04 5.24 -6.09
C LYS A 54 3.55 3.82 -5.81
N LEU A 55 2.94 3.11 -4.87
CA LEU A 55 3.24 1.70 -4.58
C LEU A 55 3.03 0.81 -5.80
N SER A 56 1.98 1.04 -6.59
CA SER A 56 1.74 0.27 -7.81
C SER A 56 2.82 0.49 -8.87
N TYR A 57 3.33 1.72 -9.00
CA TYR A 57 4.49 2.03 -9.86
C TYR A 57 5.76 1.34 -9.35
N ASP A 58 6.06 1.47 -8.06
CA ASP A 58 7.25 0.85 -7.45
C ASP A 58 7.22 -0.69 -7.59
N ILE A 59 6.05 -1.31 -7.35
CA ILE A 59 5.84 -2.76 -7.54
C ILE A 59 6.01 -3.15 -9.01
N LYS A 60 5.52 -2.34 -9.95
CA LYS A 60 5.66 -2.60 -11.38
C LYS A 60 7.14 -2.56 -11.79
N ASP A 61 7.91 -1.58 -11.32
CA ASP A 61 9.33 -1.45 -11.61
C ASP A 61 10.15 -2.60 -11.01
N VAL A 62 9.86 -2.98 -9.75
CA VAL A 62 10.48 -4.15 -9.11
C VAL A 62 10.15 -5.43 -9.88
N LYS A 63 8.89 -5.62 -10.29
CA LYS A 63 8.47 -6.78 -11.07
C LYS A 63 9.20 -6.85 -12.41
N LEU A 64 9.28 -5.73 -13.14
CA LEU A 64 10.01 -5.67 -14.42
C LEU A 64 11.50 -5.98 -14.23
N SER A 65 12.12 -5.46 -13.17
CA SER A 65 13.52 -5.74 -12.82
C SER A 65 13.76 -7.23 -12.52
N LEU A 66 12.85 -7.87 -11.77
CA LEU A 66 12.93 -9.31 -11.50
C LEU A 66 12.80 -10.14 -12.79
N ILE A 67 11.86 -9.80 -13.67
CA ILE A 67 11.69 -10.49 -14.96
C ILE A 67 12.93 -10.31 -15.84
N HIS A 68 13.55 -9.11 -15.86
CA HIS A 68 14.80 -8.88 -16.59
C HIS A 68 15.93 -9.77 -16.08
N LYS A 69 16.10 -9.86 -14.75
CA LYS A 69 17.13 -10.69 -14.13
C LYS A 69 16.90 -12.18 -14.38
N GLU A 70 15.64 -12.62 -14.33
CA GLU A 70 15.29 -14.01 -14.64
C GLU A 70 15.55 -14.33 -16.11
N LEU A 71 15.19 -13.43 -17.04
CA LEU A 71 15.49 -13.58 -18.46
C LEU A 71 17.00 -13.65 -18.73
N GLU A 72 17.82 -12.86 -18.03
CA GLU A 72 19.28 -12.93 -18.13
C GLU A 72 19.81 -14.30 -17.72
N TYR A 73 19.32 -14.83 -16.59
CA TYR A 73 19.69 -16.16 -16.12
C TYR A 73 19.25 -17.25 -17.12
N THR A 74 17.99 -17.23 -17.56
CA THR A 74 17.47 -18.18 -18.55
C THR A 74 18.22 -18.09 -19.88
N ASN A 75 18.63 -16.90 -20.33
CA ASN A 75 19.47 -16.73 -21.52
C ASN A 75 20.83 -17.43 -21.36
N LYS A 76 21.48 -17.28 -20.20
CA LYS A 76 22.77 -17.94 -19.92
C LYS A 76 22.61 -19.45 -19.93
N THR A 77 21.57 -19.98 -19.31
CA THR A 77 21.30 -21.42 -19.28
C THR A 77 20.96 -21.95 -20.67
N TYR A 78 20.15 -21.22 -21.45
CA TYR A 78 19.83 -21.56 -22.84
C TYR A 78 21.09 -21.78 -23.69
N TYR A 79 22.06 -20.86 -23.63
CA TYR A 79 23.29 -21.01 -24.41
C TYR A 79 24.17 -22.15 -23.91
N LYS A 80 24.26 -22.37 -22.58
CA LYS A 80 24.98 -23.53 -22.04
C LYS A 80 24.39 -24.86 -22.50
N ILE A 81 23.07 -24.99 -22.49
CA ILE A 81 22.39 -26.20 -22.96
C ILE A 81 22.58 -26.33 -24.48
N LYS A 82 22.45 -25.23 -25.24
CA LYS A 82 22.70 -25.22 -26.68
C LYS A 82 24.10 -25.75 -27.02
N ASP A 83 25.13 -25.29 -26.32
CA ASP A 83 26.51 -25.71 -26.55
C ASP A 83 26.70 -27.21 -26.24
N ARG A 84 26.06 -27.71 -25.18
CA ARG A 84 26.06 -29.15 -24.85
C ARG A 84 25.29 -29.97 -25.88
N LEU A 85 24.19 -29.44 -26.41
CA LEU A 85 23.37 -30.09 -27.45
C LEU A 85 24.14 -30.22 -28.77
N ILE A 86 25.04 -29.28 -29.08
CA ILE A 86 25.94 -29.40 -30.24
C ILE A 86 26.90 -30.58 -30.06
N LEU A 87 27.38 -30.82 -28.83
CA LEU A 87 28.28 -31.92 -28.50
C LEU A 87 27.56 -33.27 -28.39
N HIS A 88 26.30 -33.26 -27.97
CA HIS A 88 25.46 -34.43 -27.75
C HIS A 88 24.07 -34.23 -28.38
N PRO A 89 23.97 -34.25 -29.72
CA PRO A 89 22.75 -33.88 -30.44
C PRO A 89 21.60 -34.87 -30.27
N ASP A 90 21.92 -36.13 -30.00
CA ASP A 90 20.96 -37.23 -29.88
C ASP A 90 20.54 -37.49 -28.42
N ASP A 91 20.98 -36.66 -27.47
CA ASP A 91 20.61 -36.80 -26.06
C ASP A 91 19.16 -36.29 -25.86
N PRO A 92 18.19 -37.18 -25.58
CA PRO A 92 16.79 -36.82 -25.47
C PRO A 92 16.48 -35.97 -24.22
N GLU A 93 17.24 -36.13 -23.14
CA GLU A 93 17.07 -35.34 -21.91
C GLU A 93 17.51 -33.90 -22.15
N LEU A 94 18.63 -33.74 -22.86
CA LEU A 94 19.20 -32.44 -23.22
C LEU A 94 18.31 -31.68 -24.21
N LEU A 95 17.68 -32.39 -25.16
CA LEU A 95 16.66 -31.83 -26.06
C LEU A 95 15.40 -31.38 -25.31
N LEU A 96 14.94 -32.14 -24.33
CA LEU A 96 13.80 -31.77 -23.50
C LEU A 96 14.10 -30.51 -22.69
N GLU A 97 15.23 -30.49 -21.96
CA GLU A 97 15.66 -29.34 -21.16
C GLU A 97 15.82 -28.08 -22.03
N PHE A 98 16.36 -28.23 -23.24
CA PHE A 98 16.49 -27.13 -24.19
C PHE A 98 15.14 -26.54 -24.60
N ASN A 99 14.14 -27.39 -24.88
CA ASN A 99 12.81 -26.95 -25.26
C ASN A 99 12.07 -26.26 -24.10
N GLU A 100 12.19 -26.78 -22.88
CA GLU A 100 11.62 -26.16 -21.68
C GLU A 100 12.21 -24.76 -21.44
N ILE A 101 13.53 -24.64 -21.50
CA ILE A 101 14.22 -23.35 -21.34
C ILE A 101 13.84 -22.38 -22.46
N LYS A 102 13.69 -22.86 -23.69
CA LYS A 102 13.27 -22.06 -24.84
C LYS A 102 11.86 -21.49 -24.66
N GLU A 103 10.90 -22.30 -24.20
CA GLU A 103 9.54 -21.84 -23.91
C GLU A 103 9.51 -20.88 -22.72
N LYS A 104 10.24 -21.18 -21.63
CA LYS A 104 10.36 -20.26 -20.48
C LYS A 104 10.92 -18.90 -20.90
N ARG A 105 11.94 -18.88 -21.75
CA ARG A 105 12.51 -17.64 -22.32
C ARG A 105 11.50 -16.85 -23.14
N LYS A 106 10.63 -17.53 -23.90
CA LYS A 106 9.58 -16.89 -24.69
C LYS A 106 8.53 -16.25 -23.78
N GLN A 107 8.06 -16.96 -22.75
CA GLN A 107 7.11 -16.45 -21.76
C GLN A 107 7.64 -15.19 -21.06
N LEU A 108 8.88 -15.22 -20.57
CA LEU A 108 9.51 -14.06 -19.92
C LEU A 108 9.62 -12.84 -20.85
N LYS A 109 9.89 -13.05 -22.15
CA LYS A 109 9.90 -11.96 -23.14
C LYS A 109 8.51 -11.40 -23.40
N GLU A 110 7.49 -12.25 -23.46
CA GLU A 110 6.10 -11.81 -23.61
C GLU A 110 5.64 -11.02 -22.37
N GLU A 111 6.07 -11.40 -21.17
CA GLU A 111 5.79 -10.65 -19.94
C GLU A 111 6.47 -9.27 -19.88
N LEU A 112 7.66 -9.11 -20.47
CA LEU A 112 8.32 -7.80 -20.57
C LEU A 112 7.67 -6.86 -21.58
N ASN A 113 6.98 -7.41 -22.58
CA ASN A 113 6.34 -6.63 -23.64
C ASN A 113 4.86 -6.30 -23.35
N LYS A 114 4.34 -6.67 -22.17
CA LYS A 114 2.99 -6.35 -21.68
C LYS A 114 3.00 -5.10 -20.80
#